data_AF-A0A7S3HTE1-F1
#
_entry.id   AF-A0A7S3HTE1-F1
#
_cell.length_a   1.000
_cell.length_b   1.000
_cell.length_c   1.000
_cell.angle_alpha   90.00
_cell.angle_beta   90.00
_cell.angle_gamma   90.00
#
_symmetry.space_group_name_H-M   'P 1'
#
loop_
_entity.id
_entity.type
_entity.pdbx_description
1 polymer ?
#
loop_
_entity_poly.entity_id
_entity_poly.type
_entity_poly.pdbx_seq_one_letter_code
_entity_poly.pdbx_strand_id
1 'polypeptide(L)'
;PASKNIGVTPVIIGVAADSGCGKSTFLRRILGALGTEVSSGHTAIGDMMTVVCLDDYHTNDRAGRKATGLTALDARENDFALMGAQIEALKRGNAVYKPIYNHDSGFKDPPELLQPNKVMVFEGLHPIYDEKARSQLDL
;
A
#
# COMPACT_ATOMS: atom_id res chain seq x y z
N PRO A 1 21.61 -5.15 9.98
CA PRO A 1 20.72 -4.22 9.24
C PRO A 1 20.47 -2.96 10.06
N ALA A 2 21.02 -1.83 9.62
CA ALA A 2 20.90 -0.56 10.33
C ALA A 2 19.44 -0.09 10.32
N SER A 3 18.82 -0.06 11.49
CA SER A 3 17.59 0.66 11.75
C SER A 3 17.85 2.13 11.40
N LYS A 4 17.26 2.61 10.29
CA LYS A 4 17.07 4.05 10.13
C LYS A 4 16.21 4.48 11.31
N ASN A 5 16.81 5.12 12.31
CA ASN A 5 16.08 5.79 13.38
C ASN A 5 15.27 6.91 12.73
N ILE A 6 14.04 6.61 12.36
CA ILE A 6 13.07 7.65 12.04
C ILE A 6 12.70 8.21 13.40
N GLY A 7 13.33 9.31 13.82
CA GLY A 7 13.05 9.98 15.10
C GLY A 7 11.63 10.55 15.21
N VAL A 8 10.72 10.15 14.31
CA VAL A 8 9.34 10.61 14.16
C VAL A 8 8.49 9.41 13.76
N THR A 9 7.37 9.19 14.43
CA THR A 9 6.39 8.17 14.01
C THR A 9 5.91 8.46 12.58
N PRO A 10 5.95 7.47 11.66
CA PRO A 10 5.40 7.63 10.31
C PRO A 10 3.96 8.16 10.32
N VAL A 11 3.69 9.12 9.43
CA VAL A 11 2.31 9.55 9.12
C VAL A 11 1.74 8.60 8.08
N ILE A 12 0.59 8.00 8.38
CA ILE A 12 -0.08 7.03 7.53
C ILE A 12 -1.31 7.68 6.88
N ILE A 13 -1.37 7.69 5.55
CA ILE A 13 -2.46 8.32 4.78
C ILE A 13 -3.18 7.24 3.95
N GLY A 14 -4.50 7.19 4.03
CA GLY A 14 -5.34 6.33 3.18
C GLY A 14 -5.92 7.09 1.99
N VAL A 15 -5.79 6.55 0.77
CA VAL A 15 -6.36 7.16 -0.45
C VAL A 15 -7.29 6.15 -1.12
N ALA A 16 -8.59 6.29 -0.88
CA ALA A 16 -9.61 5.46 -1.51
C ALA A 16 -9.91 5.96 -2.93
N ALA A 17 -9.57 5.18 -3.94
CA ALA A 17 -9.91 5.51 -5.33
C ALA A 17 -9.83 4.29 -6.26
N ASP A 18 -10.73 4.25 -7.24
CA ASP A 18 -10.75 3.23 -8.30
C ASP A 18 -9.73 3.55 -9.40
N SER A 19 -9.39 2.54 -10.20
CA SER A 19 -8.60 2.68 -11.42
C SER A 19 -9.19 3.77 -12.33
N GLY A 20 -8.33 4.59 -12.94
CA GLY A 20 -8.77 5.69 -13.81
C GLY A 20 -9.31 6.94 -13.12
N CYS A 21 -9.49 6.96 -11.79
CA CYS A 21 -9.99 8.13 -11.06
C CYS A 21 -8.94 9.22 -10.77
N GLY A 22 -7.77 9.17 -11.42
CA GLY A 22 -6.74 10.21 -11.28
C GLY A 22 -5.81 10.04 -10.07
N LYS A 23 -5.70 8.84 -9.47
CA LYS A 23 -4.79 8.54 -8.35
C LYS A 23 -3.35 9.01 -8.59
N SER A 24 -2.78 8.67 -9.74
CA SER A 24 -1.42 9.12 -10.09
C SER A 24 -1.30 10.64 -10.18
N THR A 25 -2.35 11.34 -10.61
CA THR A 25 -2.39 12.81 -10.64
C THR A 25 -2.44 13.39 -9.23
N PHE A 26 -3.26 12.80 -8.36
CA PHE A 26 -3.37 13.19 -6.95
C PHE A 26 -2.04 12.97 -6.21
N LEU A 27 -1.43 11.79 -6.36
CA LEU A 27 -0.14 11.46 -5.77
C LEU A 27 0.97 12.42 -6.25
N ARG A 28 1.02 12.76 -7.54
CA ARG A 28 1.98 13.78 -8.06
C ARG A 28 1.81 15.14 -7.41
N ARG A 29 0.58 15.56 -7.10
CA ARG A 29 0.33 16.82 -6.40
C ARG A 29 0.79 16.76 -4.94
N ILE A 30 0.62 15.63 -4.26
CA ILE A 30 1.18 15.42 -2.90
C ILE A 30 2.71 15.53 -2.95
N LEU A 31 3.36 14.83 -3.87
CA LEU A 31 4.81 14.86 -4.04
C LEU A 31 5.32 16.29 -4.27
N GLY A 32 4.66 17.04 -5.18
CA GLY A 32 5.00 18.43 -5.44
C GLY A 32 4.79 19.37 -4.24
N ALA A 33 3.74 19.16 -3.45
CA ALA A 33 3.48 19.94 -2.24
C ALA A 33 4.50 19.66 -1.12
N LEU A 34 4.98 18.42 -1.03
CA LEU A 34 6.00 18.00 -0.07
C LEU A 34 7.44 18.26 -0.55
N GLY A 35 7.63 18.64 -1.82
CA GLY A 35 8.95 18.86 -2.40
C GLY A 35 9.81 17.59 -2.44
N THR A 36 9.18 16.42 -2.61
CA THR A 36 9.85 15.11 -2.65
C THR A 36 9.56 14.40 -3.97
N GLU A 37 10.42 13.45 -4.32
CA GLU A 37 10.25 12.57 -5.48
C GLU A 37 10.30 11.12 -5.03
N VAL A 38 9.66 10.25 -5.80
CA VAL A 38 9.69 8.80 -5.60
C VAL A 38 10.29 8.13 -6.82
N SER A 39 11.08 7.09 -6.61
CA SER A 39 11.55 6.25 -7.71
C SER A 39 10.41 5.42 -8.28
N SER A 40 10.46 5.20 -9.59
CA SER A 40 9.56 4.27 -10.27
C SER A 40 9.94 2.83 -9.91
N GLY A 41 8.96 2.04 -9.51
CA GLY A 41 9.06 0.63 -9.15
C GLY A 41 7.67 0.08 -8.87
N HIS A 42 7.57 -1.17 -8.44
CA HIS A 42 6.28 -1.72 -7.99
C HIS A 42 5.72 -0.91 -6.81
N THR A 43 6.54 -0.72 -5.77
CA THR A 43 6.31 0.26 -4.70
C THR A 43 7.11 1.52 -5.01
N ALA A 44 6.45 2.68 -5.08
CA ALA A 44 7.12 3.95 -5.32
C ALA A 44 7.74 4.48 -4.03
N ILE A 45 9.07 4.64 -4.00
CA ILE A 45 9.84 4.95 -2.78
C ILE A 45 10.67 6.21 -2.99
N GLY A 46 10.49 7.19 -2.09
CA GLY A 46 11.25 8.42 -2.01
C GLY A 46 11.97 8.58 -0.68
N ASP A 47 12.67 9.69 -0.50
CA ASP A 47 13.38 10.03 0.73
C ASP A 47 12.45 10.38 1.91
N MET A 48 11.28 10.94 1.60
CA MET A 48 10.27 11.37 2.56
C MET A 48 8.97 10.54 2.50
N MET A 49 8.66 9.98 1.34
CA MET A 49 7.36 9.36 1.07
C MET A 49 7.48 7.98 0.41
N THR A 50 6.60 7.06 0.79
CA THR A 50 6.41 5.78 0.12
C THR A 50 4.93 5.60 -0.22
N VAL A 51 4.64 5.12 -1.43
CA VAL A 51 3.28 4.82 -1.91
C VAL A 51 3.11 3.31 -2.05
N VAL A 52 2.12 2.76 -1.37
CA VAL A 52 1.79 1.33 -1.37
C VAL A 52 0.43 1.15 -2.05
N CYS A 53 0.40 0.32 -3.09
CA CYS A 53 -0.85 -0.11 -3.73
C CYS A 53 -1.51 -1.22 -2.89
N LEU A 54 -2.79 -1.07 -2.57
CA LEU A 54 -3.52 -2.05 -1.76
C LEU A 54 -3.87 -3.34 -2.50
N ASP A 55 -3.78 -3.35 -3.84
CA ASP A 55 -3.92 -4.55 -4.65
C ASP A 55 -2.88 -5.62 -4.29
N ASP A 56 -1.76 -5.23 -3.66
CA ASP A 56 -0.76 -6.16 -3.12
C ASP A 56 -1.34 -7.13 -2.09
N TYR A 57 -2.39 -6.72 -1.40
CA TYR A 57 -3.08 -7.52 -0.40
C TYR A 57 -4.23 -8.34 -0.99
N HIS A 58 -4.36 -8.45 -2.32
CA HIS A 58 -5.31 -9.38 -2.92
C HIS A 58 -5.06 -10.81 -2.44
N THR A 59 -6.12 -11.53 -2.08
CA THR A 59 -6.05 -12.93 -1.69
C THR A 59 -5.71 -13.80 -2.90
N ASN A 60 -6.41 -13.60 -4.02
CA ASN A 60 -6.16 -14.31 -5.28
C ASN A 60 -5.51 -13.42 -6.35
N ASP A 61 -4.81 -14.09 -7.27
CA ASP A 61 -4.39 -13.51 -8.53
C ASP A 61 -5.56 -13.37 -9.54
N ARG A 62 -5.28 -12.87 -10.74
CA ARG A 62 -6.31 -12.65 -11.77
C ARG A 62 -7.01 -13.94 -12.20
N ALA A 63 -6.28 -15.06 -12.28
CA ALA A 63 -6.84 -16.35 -12.67
C ALA A 63 -7.69 -16.96 -11.54
N GLY A 64 -7.23 -16.84 -10.30
CA GLY A 64 -7.95 -17.25 -9.10
C GLY A 64 -9.28 -16.52 -8.97
N ARG A 65 -9.30 -15.18 -9.15
CA ARG A 65 -10.56 -14.40 -9.18
C ARG A 65 -11.53 -14.84 -10.27
N LYS A 66 -11.00 -15.21 -11.45
CA LYS A 66 -11.83 -15.77 -12.53
C LYS A 66 -12.45 -17.12 -12.15
N ALA A 67 -11.74 -17.94 -11.39
CA ALA A 67 -12.22 -19.22 -10.91
C ALA A 67 -13.25 -19.09 -9.77
N THR A 68 -13.05 -18.14 -8.83
CA THR A 68 -14.01 -17.86 -7.76
C THR A 68 -15.25 -17.11 -8.26
N GLY A 69 -15.14 -16.38 -9.37
CA GLY A 69 -16.18 -15.51 -9.89
C GLY A 69 -16.31 -14.19 -9.12
N LEU A 70 -15.39 -13.90 -8.20
CA LEU A 70 -15.38 -12.67 -7.40
C LEU A 70 -14.52 -11.60 -8.06
N THR A 71 -14.93 -10.34 -7.89
CA THR A 71 -14.17 -9.20 -8.40
C THR A 71 -13.16 -8.70 -7.37
N ALA A 72 -12.18 -7.91 -7.80
CA ALA A 72 -11.23 -7.25 -6.87
C ALA A 72 -11.92 -6.36 -5.82
N LEU A 73 -13.13 -5.88 -6.10
CA LEU A 73 -13.93 -5.07 -5.16
C LEU A 73 -14.51 -5.90 -4.01
N ASP A 74 -14.63 -7.22 -4.17
CA ASP A 74 -15.20 -8.09 -3.14
C ASP A 74 -14.24 -8.19 -1.95
N ALA A 75 -14.78 -8.00 -0.75
CA ALA A 75 -14.02 -8.06 0.49
C ALA A 75 -13.28 -9.40 0.68
N ARG A 76 -13.81 -10.50 0.14
CA ARG A 76 -13.20 -11.84 0.22
C ARG A 76 -11.97 -11.99 -0.68
N GLU A 77 -11.75 -11.07 -1.60
CA GLU A 77 -10.58 -11.07 -2.48
C GLU A 77 -9.43 -10.22 -1.92
N ASN A 78 -9.54 -9.77 -0.66
CA ASN A 78 -8.56 -8.89 0.00
C ASN A 78 -8.22 -9.40 1.40
N ASP A 79 -6.93 -9.51 1.71
CA ASP A 79 -6.42 -9.92 3.02
C ASP A 79 -6.27 -8.71 3.95
N PHE A 80 -7.39 -8.29 4.53
CA PHE A 80 -7.43 -7.16 5.47
C PHE A 80 -6.65 -7.41 6.76
N ALA A 81 -6.55 -8.67 7.19
CA ALA A 81 -5.79 -9.03 8.38
C ALA A 81 -4.29 -8.76 8.18
N LEU A 82 -3.75 -9.20 7.04
CA LEU A 82 -2.36 -8.92 6.65
C LEU A 82 -2.15 -7.42 6.41
N MET A 83 -3.06 -6.77 5.68
CA MET A 83 -3.00 -5.33 5.40
C MET A 83 -2.90 -4.52 6.69
N GLY A 84 -3.84 -4.70 7.62
CA GLY A 84 -3.85 -3.98 8.89
C GLY A 84 -2.61 -4.28 9.75
N ALA A 85 -2.18 -5.54 9.82
CA ALA A 85 -0.98 -5.92 10.57
C ALA A 85 0.30 -5.28 10.02
N GLN A 86 0.44 -5.20 8.70
CA GLN A 86 1.62 -4.60 8.06
C GLN A 86 1.61 -3.07 8.16
N ILE A 87 0.45 -2.42 8.00
CA ILE A 87 0.33 -0.97 8.24
C ILE A 87 0.73 -0.63 9.68
N GLU A 88 0.22 -1.38 10.66
CA GLU A 88 0.53 -1.21 12.08
C GLU A 88 2.03 -1.45 12.37
N ALA A 89 2.64 -2.46 11.76
CA ALA A 89 4.07 -2.73 11.90
C ALA A 89 4.91 -1.57 11.36
N LEU A 90 4.58 -1.07 10.16
CA LEU A 90 5.29 0.03 9.53
C LEU A 90 5.12 1.34 10.32
N LYS A 91 3.91 1.63 10.83
CA LYS A 91 3.66 2.79 11.71
C LYS A 91 4.50 2.74 13.00
N ARG A 92 4.82 1.54 13.49
CA ARG A 92 5.72 1.34 14.65
C ARG A 92 7.20 1.35 14.29
N GLY A 93 7.56 1.62 13.04
CA GLY A 93 8.95 1.64 12.59
C GLY A 93 9.53 0.26 12.28
N ASN A 94 8.69 -0.77 12.12
CA ASN A 94 9.14 -2.12 11.77
C ASN A 94 8.99 -2.38 10.27
N ALA A 95 10.04 -2.95 9.66
CA ALA A 95 9.99 -3.42 8.28
C ALA A 95 9.08 -4.65 8.12
N VAL A 96 8.51 -4.83 6.93
CA VAL A 96 7.63 -5.96 6.60
C VAL A 96 8.03 -6.59 5.27
N TYR A 97 7.71 -7.87 5.09
CA TYR A 97 7.72 -8.51 3.77
C TYR A 97 6.34 -8.33 3.15
N LYS A 98 6.19 -7.29 2.32
CA LYS A 98 4.93 -6.95 1.67
C LYS A 98 4.75 -7.81 0.41
N PRO A 99 3.59 -8.46 0.20
CA PRO A 99 3.30 -9.12 -1.06
C PRO A 99 3.35 -8.14 -2.26
N ILE A 100 3.40 -8.71 -3.46
CA ILE A 100 3.36 -7.96 -4.71
C ILE A 100 2.25 -8.55 -5.58
N TYR A 101 1.29 -7.71 -5.99
CA TYR A 101 0.38 -8.04 -7.06
C TYR A 101 0.85 -7.37 -8.35
N ASN A 102 1.35 -8.18 -9.28
CA ASN A 102 1.91 -7.68 -10.52
C ASN A 102 0.79 -7.39 -11.53
N HIS A 103 0.60 -6.12 -11.87
CA HIS A 103 -0.45 -5.69 -12.79
C HIS A 103 -0.21 -6.15 -14.24
N ASP A 104 1.04 -6.33 -14.65
CA ASP A 104 1.42 -6.74 -16.01
C ASP A 104 1.08 -8.22 -16.22
N SER A 105 1.52 -9.07 -15.30
CA SER A 105 1.33 -10.52 -15.38
C SER A 105 -0.04 -10.96 -14.83
N GLY A 106 -0.59 -10.20 -13.90
CA GLY A 106 -1.79 -10.55 -13.13
C GLY A 106 -1.55 -11.59 -12.04
N PHE A 107 -0.29 -11.92 -11.73
CA PHE A 107 0.12 -12.89 -10.70
C PHE A 107 0.55 -12.22 -9.39
N LYS A 108 0.67 -13.05 -8.35
CA LYS A 108 1.31 -12.67 -7.08
C LYS A 108 2.79 -13.02 -7.14
N ASP A 109 3.63 -11.99 -7.13
CA ASP A 109 5.09 -12.15 -7.15
C ASP A 109 5.62 -12.37 -5.71
N PRO A 110 6.87 -12.85 -5.55
CA PRO A 110 7.50 -12.95 -4.24
C PRO A 110 7.48 -11.61 -3.48
N PRO A 111 7.32 -11.63 -2.15
CA PRO A 111 7.21 -10.41 -1.37
C PRO A 111 8.51 -9.61 -1.36
N GLU A 112 8.40 -8.30 -1.26
CA GLU A 112 9.53 -7.39 -1.11
C GLU A 112 9.68 -6.87 0.32
N LEU A 113 10.90 -6.54 0.71
CA LEU A 113 11.16 -5.90 2.00
C LEU A 113 10.78 -4.41 1.92
N LEU A 114 9.73 -4.04 2.63
CA LEU A 114 9.29 -2.65 2.76
C LEU A 114 9.77 -2.06 4.09
N GLN A 115 10.54 -0.99 4.01
CA GLN A 115 10.99 -0.22 5.16
C GLN A 115 9.99 0.91 5.46
N PRO A 116 9.77 1.28 6.73
CA PRO A 116 8.99 2.46 7.06
C PRO A 116 9.61 3.74 6.48
N ASN A 117 8.76 4.71 6.15
CA ASN A 117 9.15 6.04 5.70
C ASN A 117 8.47 7.12 6.56
N LYS A 118 8.85 8.40 6.40
CA LYS A 118 8.25 9.49 7.20
C LYS A 118 6.77 9.67 6.90
N VAL A 119 6.40 9.58 5.62
CA VAL A 119 5.01 9.57 5.15
C VAL A 119 4.80 8.29 4.36
N MET A 120 3.74 7.57 4.67
CA MET A 120 3.34 6.41 3.88
C MET A 120 1.90 6.55 3.43
N VAL A 121 1.69 6.38 2.12
CA VAL A 121 0.39 6.48 1.49
C VAL A 121 -0.05 5.09 1.07
N PHE A 122 -1.19 4.63 1.58
CA PHE A 122 -1.85 3.39 1.18
C PHE A 122 -3.02 3.73 0.26
N GLU A 123 -2.86 3.43 -1.03
CA GLU A 123 -3.83 3.77 -2.06
C GLU A 123 -4.48 2.53 -2.66
N GLY A 124 -5.78 2.63 -2.95
CA GLY A 124 -6.50 1.56 -3.63
C GLY A 124 -7.98 1.55 -3.30
N LEU A 125 -8.59 0.38 -3.43
CA LEU A 125 -10.03 0.20 -3.32
C LEU A 125 -10.54 0.21 -1.86
N HIS A 126 -9.75 -0.30 -0.91
CA HIS A 126 -10.22 -0.59 0.45
C HIS A 126 -9.40 0.00 1.62
N PRO A 127 -8.78 1.20 1.53
CA PRO A 127 -7.95 1.71 2.63
C PRO A 127 -8.75 1.98 3.92
N ILE A 128 -10.05 2.28 3.79
CA ILE A 128 -10.94 2.64 4.90
C ILE A 128 -12.05 1.60 5.16
N TYR A 129 -11.95 0.43 4.51
CA TYR A 129 -12.97 -0.62 4.59
C TYR A 129 -12.90 -1.40 5.91
N ASP A 130 -11.73 -1.93 6.23
CA ASP A 130 -11.49 -2.69 7.46
C ASP A 130 -11.23 -1.77 8.66
N GLU A 131 -11.83 -2.07 9.80
CA GLU A 131 -11.75 -1.23 11.00
C GLU A 131 -10.32 -1.15 11.55
N LYS A 132 -9.60 -2.27 11.58
CA LYS A 132 -8.24 -2.33 12.13
C LYS A 132 -7.26 -1.58 11.24
N ALA A 133 -7.36 -1.74 9.92
CA ALA A 133 -6.53 -0.98 8.99
C ALA A 133 -6.85 0.52 9.06
N ARG A 134 -8.14 0.88 9.08
CA ARG A 134 -8.59 2.27 9.19
C ARG A 134 -8.11 2.93 10.48
N SER A 135 -8.08 2.21 11.60
CA SER A 135 -7.60 2.77 12.88
C SER A 135 -6.10 3.09 12.90
N GLN A 136 -5.34 2.63 11.89
CA GLN A 136 -3.92 2.99 11.74
C GLN A 136 -3.71 4.26 10.93
N LEU A 137 -4.71 4.73 10.18
CA LEU A 137 -4.61 5.91 9.34
C LEU A 137 -4.65 7.18 10.19
N ASP A 138 -3.82 8.16 9.84
CA ASP A 138 -3.81 9.51 10.41
C ASP A 138 -4.64 10.49 9.55
N LEU A 139 -4.81 10.18 8.26
CA LEU A 139 -5.62 10.92 7.30
C LEU A 139 -6.31 9.98 6.29
#